data_AF-A0A0Q7SPL2-F1
#
_entry.id   AF-A0A0Q7SPL2-F1
#
_cell.length_a   1.000
_cell.length_b   1.000
_cell.length_c   1.000
_cell.angle_alpha   90.00
_cell.angle_beta   90.00
_cell.angle_gamma   90.00
#
_symmetry.space_group_name_H-M   'P 1'
#
loop_
_entity.id
_entity.type
_entity.pdbx_description
1 polymer ?
#
loop_
_entity_poly.entity_id
_entity_poly.type
_entity_poly.pdbx_seq_one_letter_code
_entity_poly.pdbx_strand_id
1 'polypeptide(L)'
;MRSPVQRSRANARVTACAFWLCALAAASPPAAAAELQAYAGAVGGIASGTGGIFACATSGPTIGRGWFAGVAIPTEGFAACSLGGGIEDKTAASGPLAALQSVNAPVGGGSFVGEARARADYGRLGVAASGTMTGASTSFTYRQTAGFARFQDTLTLTNPGVATGTAGSVDFAFLIDGMLKSLPNAPYSQQGDIGLGIRVGNGVGNAAYGPWFSFMGTVVNDGTPYLRGGGTGLPGGFVLAPGSFQGSAEVLSTANFGIRWGEPFEVEAALLTSVSPCCYGSSLTSEFMSSALLTGISARAGGTAITDFSVLSASGTAYGPGGLLPVPEPASVVLWAGGLLALAARRRISRAAGVSSASKA
;
A
#
# COMPACT_ATOMS: atom_id res chain seq x y z
N MET A 1 -60.16 -40.16 -30.10
CA MET A 1 -60.51 -38.82 -29.56
C MET A 1 -59.86 -38.66 -28.19
N ARG A 2 -58.81 -37.85 -28.07
CA ARG A 2 -58.16 -37.47 -26.80
C ARG A 2 -58.06 -35.95 -26.74
N SER A 3 -58.53 -35.36 -25.65
CA SER A 3 -58.73 -33.92 -25.45
C SER A 3 -57.41 -33.18 -25.11
N PRO A 4 -57.14 -31.99 -25.68
CA PRO A 4 -55.94 -31.21 -25.44
C PRO A 4 -56.19 -30.06 -24.45
N VAL A 5 -56.23 -30.31 -23.14
CA VAL A 5 -56.35 -29.22 -22.13
C VAL A 5 -55.53 -29.54 -20.89
N GLN A 6 -54.18 -29.50 -20.96
CA GLN A 6 -53.37 -29.54 -19.72
C GLN A 6 -51.87 -29.19 -19.90
N ARG A 7 -51.51 -28.08 -20.57
CA ARG A 7 -50.07 -27.69 -20.71
C ARG A 7 -49.71 -26.22 -20.45
N SER A 8 -50.58 -25.37 -19.90
CA SER A 8 -50.27 -23.92 -19.79
C SER A 8 -50.03 -23.36 -18.38
N ARG A 9 -49.89 -24.17 -17.32
CA ARG A 9 -49.77 -23.65 -15.93
C ARG A 9 -48.38 -23.79 -15.27
N ALA A 10 -47.37 -24.29 -15.96
CA ALA A 10 -46.05 -24.51 -15.36
C ALA A 10 -45.06 -23.32 -15.52
N ASN A 11 -45.28 -22.39 -16.46
CA ASN A 11 -44.29 -21.35 -16.80
C ASN A 11 -44.48 -20.01 -16.08
N ALA A 12 -45.55 -19.82 -15.30
CA ALA A 12 -45.83 -18.53 -14.64
C ALA A 12 -45.19 -18.37 -13.24
N ARG A 13 -44.64 -19.44 -12.65
CA ARG A 13 -44.02 -19.40 -11.32
C ARG A 13 -42.51 -19.19 -11.33
N VAL A 14 -41.84 -19.38 -12.47
CA VAL A 14 -40.38 -19.20 -12.59
C VAL A 14 -40.02 -17.72 -12.78
N THR A 15 -40.92 -16.92 -13.37
CA THR A 15 -40.68 -15.49 -13.65
C THR A 15 -40.81 -14.58 -12.42
N ALA A 16 -41.57 -14.98 -11.39
CA ALA A 16 -41.78 -14.15 -10.20
C ALA A 16 -40.61 -14.19 -9.19
N CYS A 17 -39.83 -15.28 -9.15
CA CYS A 17 -38.62 -15.35 -8.29
C CYS A 17 -37.44 -14.55 -8.84
N ALA A 18 -37.34 -14.36 -10.16
CA ALA A 18 -36.24 -13.61 -10.77
C ALA A 18 -36.30 -12.10 -10.48
N PHE A 19 -37.50 -11.55 -10.27
CA PHE A 19 -37.69 -10.11 -10.01
C PHE A 19 -37.34 -9.70 -8.56
N TRP A 20 -37.50 -10.58 -7.58
CA TRP A 20 -37.17 -10.27 -6.17
C TRP A 20 -35.67 -10.31 -5.87
N LEU A 21 -34.89 -11.13 -6.59
CA LEU A 21 -33.44 -11.17 -6.46
C LEU A 21 -32.74 -9.91 -7.02
N CYS A 22 -33.35 -9.20 -7.96
CA CYS A 22 -32.78 -7.95 -8.51
C CYS A 22 -33.08 -6.72 -7.63
N ALA A 23 -34.19 -6.71 -6.88
CA ALA A 23 -34.61 -5.54 -6.10
C ALA A 23 -33.83 -5.36 -4.78
N LEU A 24 -33.29 -6.43 -4.18
CA LEU A 24 -32.46 -6.32 -2.96
C LEU A 24 -31.02 -5.85 -3.22
N ALA A 25 -30.55 -5.84 -4.47
CA ALA A 25 -29.21 -5.38 -4.81
C ALA A 25 -29.09 -3.84 -4.94
N ALA A 26 -30.20 -3.10 -4.92
CA ALA A 26 -30.23 -1.67 -5.25
C ALA A 26 -30.15 -0.71 -4.05
N ALA A 27 -30.11 -1.21 -2.81
CA ALA A 27 -30.10 -0.37 -1.60
C ALA A 27 -28.74 -0.26 -0.90
N SER A 28 -27.69 -0.87 -1.46
CA SER A 28 -26.34 -0.76 -0.89
C SER A 28 -25.73 0.58 -1.30
N PRO A 29 -25.21 1.40 -0.37
CA PRO A 29 -24.41 2.55 -0.74
C PRO A 29 -23.25 2.11 -1.63
N PRO A 30 -22.82 2.92 -2.61
CA PRO A 30 -21.68 2.57 -3.45
C PRO A 30 -20.46 2.36 -2.56
N ALA A 31 -19.98 1.13 -2.46
CA ALA A 31 -18.69 0.84 -1.86
C ALA A 31 -17.61 1.55 -2.69
N ALA A 32 -16.68 2.27 -2.05
CA ALA A 32 -15.54 2.79 -2.79
C ALA A 32 -14.81 1.64 -3.48
N ALA A 33 -14.48 1.84 -4.75
CA ALA A 33 -13.70 0.88 -5.50
C ALA A 33 -12.33 0.72 -4.84
N ALA A 34 -11.81 -0.50 -4.82
CA ALA A 34 -10.47 -0.73 -4.36
C ALA A 34 -9.46 0.07 -5.19
N GLU A 35 -8.45 0.64 -4.53
CA GLU A 35 -7.45 1.50 -5.16
C GLU A 35 -6.07 1.27 -4.56
N LEU A 36 -5.05 1.20 -5.41
CA LEU A 36 -3.64 1.27 -5.05
C LEU A 36 -3.08 2.59 -5.54
N GLN A 37 -2.13 3.14 -4.78
CA GLN A 37 -1.34 4.29 -5.20
C GLN A 37 0.13 4.08 -4.86
N ALA A 38 1.01 4.30 -5.83
CA ALA A 38 2.46 4.28 -5.64
C ALA A 38 3.04 5.59 -6.17
N TYR A 39 3.84 6.23 -5.33
CA TYR A 39 4.38 7.56 -5.54
C TYR A 39 5.88 7.56 -5.24
N ALA A 40 6.67 8.12 -6.15
CA ALA A 40 8.08 8.37 -5.95
C ALA A 40 8.42 9.79 -6.40
N GLY A 41 8.98 10.60 -5.51
CA GLY A 41 9.44 11.94 -5.82
C GLY A 41 10.92 12.09 -5.49
N ALA A 42 11.69 12.65 -6.41
CA ALA A 42 13.08 13.02 -6.19
C ALA A 42 13.34 14.36 -6.88
N VAL A 43 13.66 15.38 -6.10
CA VAL A 43 13.76 16.76 -6.57
C VAL A 43 14.98 17.42 -5.95
N GLY A 44 15.76 18.11 -6.76
CA GLY A 44 16.84 18.94 -6.25
C GLY A 44 17.23 20.07 -7.17
N GLY A 45 18.03 20.99 -6.65
CA GLY A 45 18.59 22.10 -7.42
C GLY A 45 18.61 23.39 -6.62
N ILE A 46 18.92 24.48 -7.31
CA ILE A 46 18.81 25.83 -6.77
C ILE A 46 17.56 26.45 -7.40
N ALA A 47 16.57 26.70 -6.55
CA ALA A 47 15.35 27.36 -6.96
C ALA A 47 15.67 28.74 -7.56
N SER A 48 15.27 28.93 -8.81
CA SER A 48 15.29 30.22 -9.49
C SER A 48 14.06 30.30 -10.40
N GLY A 49 13.24 31.33 -10.20
CA GLY A 49 11.98 31.54 -10.91
C GLY A 49 11.75 33.02 -11.22
N THR A 50 10.82 33.28 -12.12
CA THR A 50 10.47 34.64 -12.57
C THR A 50 9.36 35.30 -11.74
N GLY A 51 8.55 34.51 -11.02
CA GLY A 51 7.73 35.03 -9.93
C GLY A 51 8.66 35.43 -8.78
N GLY A 52 8.40 36.54 -8.08
CA GLY A 52 9.32 37.16 -7.12
C GLY A 52 9.89 36.23 -6.04
N ILE A 53 10.75 36.73 -5.13
CA ILE A 53 11.62 35.97 -4.20
C ILE A 53 11.00 34.79 -3.40
N PHE A 54 9.67 34.64 -3.36
CA PHE A 54 8.94 33.57 -2.68
C PHE A 54 8.23 32.56 -3.61
N ALA A 55 8.17 32.81 -4.91
CA ALA A 55 7.40 31.98 -5.83
C ALA A 55 7.95 30.55 -5.94
N CYS A 56 9.26 30.40 -5.80
CA CYS A 56 9.94 29.12 -5.69
C CYS A 56 10.41 28.77 -4.28
N ALA A 57 10.00 29.53 -3.26
CA ALA A 57 10.30 29.26 -1.86
C ALA A 57 9.08 28.77 -1.06
N THR A 58 7.87 28.95 -1.60
CA THR A 58 6.62 28.47 -0.99
C THR A 58 6.27 27.10 -1.53
N SER A 59 6.26 26.11 -0.65
CA SER A 59 5.71 24.79 -0.94
C SER A 59 4.19 24.86 -0.91
N GLY A 60 3.56 24.51 -2.02
CA GLY A 60 2.14 24.20 -2.14
C GLY A 60 1.75 22.90 -1.44
N PRO A 61 0.53 22.38 -1.67
CA PRO A 61 0.03 21.18 -1.01
C PRO A 61 0.96 19.98 -1.23
N THR A 62 1.13 19.16 -0.20
CA THR A 62 1.86 17.90 -0.32
C THR A 62 1.03 16.88 -1.10
N ILE A 63 1.70 16.07 -1.91
CA ILE A 63 1.06 14.94 -2.60
C ILE A 63 0.69 13.87 -1.58
N GLY A 64 -0.46 13.21 -1.78
CA GLY A 64 -0.99 12.18 -0.86
C GLY A 64 -2.38 12.48 -0.28
N ARG A 65 -3.20 13.31 -0.94
CA ARG A 65 -4.56 13.69 -0.47
C ARG A 65 -4.60 14.18 1.00
N GLY A 66 -3.59 14.96 1.38
CA GLY A 66 -3.67 15.90 2.50
C GLY A 66 -3.43 15.37 3.93
N TRP A 67 -3.19 14.07 4.16
CA TRP A 67 -2.98 13.57 5.53
C TRP A 67 -1.57 13.01 5.82
N PHE A 68 -0.86 12.57 4.79
CA PHE A 68 0.59 12.37 4.85
C PHE A 68 1.30 13.55 4.18
N ALA A 69 2.29 14.13 4.84
CA ALA A 69 3.15 15.12 4.22
C ALA A 69 4.11 14.41 3.24
N GLY A 70 3.76 14.34 1.96
CA GLY A 70 4.65 13.91 0.87
C GLY A 70 5.70 14.95 0.47
N VAL A 71 6.25 14.87 -0.75
CA VAL A 71 7.15 15.92 -1.27
C VAL A 71 6.37 17.22 -1.39
N ALA A 72 6.98 18.28 -0.88
CA ALA A 72 6.51 19.64 -1.05
C ALA A 72 6.68 20.06 -2.53
N ILE A 73 5.58 20.38 -3.21
CA ILE A 73 5.63 20.91 -4.58
C ILE A 73 5.74 22.44 -4.49
N PRO A 74 6.73 23.10 -5.11
CA PRO A 74 6.69 24.55 -5.29
C PRO A 74 5.39 24.98 -5.97
N THR A 75 4.84 26.13 -5.58
CA THR A 75 3.56 26.62 -6.14
C THR A 75 3.61 26.81 -7.66
N GLU A 76 4.76 27.21 -8.22
CA GLU A 76 4.98 27.33 -9.67
C GLU A 76 5.39 26.00 -10.36
N GLY A 77 5.59 24.92 -9.58
CA GLY A 77 6.10 23.63 -10.06
C GLY A 77 7.63 23.58 -10.19
N PHE A 78 8.18 22.38 -10.35
CA PHE A 78 9.64 22.17 -10.37
C PHE A 78 10.32 22.85 -11.56
N ALA A 79 9.75 22.72 -12.76
CA ALA A 79 10.34 23.25 -13.99
C ALA A 79 10.43 24.78 -14.00
N ALA A 80 9.38 25.48 -13.55
CA ALA A 80 9.37 26.93 -13.45
C ALA A 80 10.43 27.46 -12.46
N CYS A 81 10.76 26.65 -11.45
CA CYS A 81 11.77 26.96 -10.44
C CYS A 81 13.17 26.47 -10.80
N SER A 82 13.41 26.03 -12.04
CA SER A 82 14.70 25.48 -12.48
C SER A 82 15.20 24.33 -11.61
N LEU A 83 14.29 23.57 -11.01
CA LEU A 83 14.61 22.39 -10.21
C LEU A 83 14.65 21.15 -11.11
N GLY A 84 15.65 20.31 -10.89
CA GLY A 84 15.75 19.01 -11.53
C GLY A 84 14.89 17.96 -10.81
N GLY A 85 14.58 16.89 -11.54
CA GLY A 85 13.83 15.75 -11.00
C GLY A 85 12.34 15.83 -11.31
N GLY A 86 11.54 15.17 -10.48
CA GLY A 86 10.11 15.04 -10.74
C GLY A 86 9.37 14.19 -9.73
N ILE A 87 8.18 13.77 -10.15
CA ILE A 87 7.28 12.91 -9.42
C ILE A 87 6.73 11.88 -10.40
N GLU A 88 6.80 10.61 -10.03
CA GLU A 88 6.01 9.55 -10.63
C GLU A 88 4.90 9.18 -9.65
N ASP A 89 3.64 9.42 -10.03
CA ASP A 89 2.45 9.06 -9.25
C ASP A 89 1.57 8.15 -10.12
N LYS A 90 1.28 6.96 -9.61
CA LYS A 90 0.44 5.97 -10.29
C LYS A 90 -0.68 5.55 -9.37
N THR A 91 -1.86 5.35 -9.96
CA THR A 91 -3.00 4.70 -9.31
C THR A 91 -3.55 3.56 -10.17
N ALA A 92 -4.08 2.53 -9.53
CA ALA A 92 -4.71 1.39 -10.21
C ALA A 92 -5.71 0.69 -9.28
N ALA A 93 -6.71 0.00 -9.83
CA ALA A 93 -7.63 -0.83 -9.04
C ALA A 93 -7.07 -2.22 -8.70
N SER A 94 -5.93 -2.58 -9.27
CA SER A 94 -5.25 -3.87 -9.09
C SER A 94 -3.74 -3.68 -9.11
N GLY A 95 -3.02 -4.61 -8.46
CA GLY A 95 -1.57 -4.53 -8.23
C GLY A 95 -0.81 -5.78 -8.69
N PRO A 96 0.52 -5.81 -8.45
CA PRO A 96 1.29 -4.77 -7.75
C PRO A 96 1.55 -3.52 -8.61
N LEU A 97 1.66 -2.37 -7.95
CA LEU A 97 1.99 -1.09 -8.55
C LEU A 97 3.36 -0.61 -8.07
N ALA A 98 4.16 0.00 -8.96
CA ALA A 98 5.49 0.51 -8.61
C ALA A 98 5.79 1.87 -9.25
N ALA A 99 6.45 2.73 -8.49
CA ALA A 99 6.96 4.03 -8.92
C ALA A 99 8.45 4.18 -8.54
N LEU A 100 9.22 4.83 -9.39
CA LEU A 100 10.64 5.10 -9.26
C LEU A 100 10.92 6.49 -9.82
N GLN A 101 11.61 7.32 -9.04
CA GLN A 101 12.10 8.61 -9.50
C GLN A 101 13.51 8.83 -9.01
N SER A 102 14.37 9.34 -9.88
CA SER A 102 15.72 9.76 -9.53
C SER A 102 16.02 11.16 -10.04
N VAL A 103 17.03 11.79 -9.44
CA VAL A 103 17.53 13.10 -9.83
C VAL A 103 19.03 13.19 -9.57
N ASN A 104 19.74 13.85 -10.48
CA ASN A 104 21.06 14.39 -10.24
C ASN A 104 21.01 15.87 -10.61
N ALA A 105 20.95 16.74 -9.61
CA ALA A 105 20.73 18.17 -9.79
C ALA A 105 21.93 18.99 -9.28
N PRO A 106 22.37 20.02 -10.01
CA PRO A 106 23.43 20.90 -9.56
C PRO A 106 22.98 21.74 -8.36
N VAL A 107 23.87 21.90 -7.39
CA VAL A 107 23.73 22.81 -6.25
C VAL A 107 25.01 23.64 -6.09
N GLY A 108 25.10 24.52 -5.09
CA GLY A 108 26.25 25.43 -4.94
C GLY A 108 27.57 24.67 -4.79
N GLY A 109 28.42 24.67 -5.83
CA GLY A 109 29.72 23.99 -5.80
C GLY A 109 29.66 22.46 -5.78
N GLY A 110 28.53 21.83 -6.11
CA GLY A 110 28.39 20.38 -6.13
C GLY A 110 27.05 19.90 -6.71
N SER A 111 26.57 18.74 -6.25
CA SER A 111 25.30 18.14 -6.69
C SER A 111 24.48 17.54 -5.56
N PHE A 112 23.18 17.46 -5.77
CA PHE A 112 22.26 16.58 -5.06
C PHE A 112 21.97 15.36 -5.95
N VAL A 113 22.23 14.16 -5.43
CA VAL A 113 21.83 12.91 -6.07
C VAL A 113 20.80 12.25 -5.18
N GLY A 114 19.60 12.02 -5.72
CA GLY A 114 18.48 11.48 -4.98
C GLY A 114 17.73 10.41 -5.76
N GLU A 115 17.18 9.44 -5.03
CA GLU A 115 16.34 8.39 -5.59
C GLU A 115 15.21 8.06 -4.61
N ALA A 116 14.00 7.83 -5.13
CA ALA A 116 12.87 7.33 -4.38
C ALA A 116 12.20 6.17 -5.12
N ARG A 117 11.69 5.20 -4.36
CA ARG A 117 10.93 4.05 -4.85
C ARG A 117 9.69 3.87 -4.00
N ALA A 118 8.63 3.39 -4.63
CA ALA A 118 7.45 2.93 -3.93
C ALA A 118 6.86 1.69 -4.63
N ARG A 119 6.26 0.82 -3.83
CA ARG A 119 5.50 -0.34 -4.26
C ARG A 119 4.22 -0.43 -3.45
N ALA A 120 3.08 -0.46 -4.13
CA ALA A 120 1.79 -0.66 -3.50
C ALA A 120 1.17 -1.99 -3.97
N ASP A 121 0.70 -2.76 -3.02
CA ASP A 121 -0.06 -3.98 -3.22
C ASP A 121 -1.08 -4.11 -2.08
N TYR A 122 -2.14 -4.87 -2.29
CA TYR A 122 -3.17 -5.05 -1.26
C TYR A 122 -2.60 -5.85 -0.09
N GLY A 123 -2.58 -5.24 1.11
CA GLY A 123 -1.96 -5.84 2.30
C GLY A 123 -0.43 -5.82 2.32
N ARG A 124 0.24 -5.16 1.37
CA ARG A 124 1.71 -5.02 1.38
C ARG A 124 2.18 -3.71 0.75
N LEU A 125 2.93 -2.91 1.50
CA LEU A 125 3.43 -1.60 1.06
C LEU A 125 4.94 -1.51 1.21
N GLY A 126 5.62 -0.96 0.20
CA GLY A 126 7.06 -0.76 0.23
C GLY A 126 7.44 0.64 -0.19
N VAL A 127 8.38 1.26 0.52
CA VAL A 127 8.94 2.56 0.15
C VAL A 127 10.44 2.59 0.39
N ALA A 128 11.16 3.37 -0.40
CA ALA A 128 12.55 3.70 -0.16
C ALA A 128 12.84 5.11 -0.64
N ALA A 129 13.79 5.77 0.01
CA ALA A 129 14.32 7.05 -0.41
C ALA A 129 15.77 7.20 0.01
N SER A 130 16.61 7.73 -0.88
CA SER A 130 18.00 8.05 -0.59
C SER A 130 18.36 9.40 -1.18
N GLY A 131 19.26 10.11 -0.51
CA GLY A 131 19.74 11.40 -0.96
C GLY A 131 21.15 11.65 -0.46
N THR A 132 22.02 12.13 -1.34
CA THR A 132 23.40 12.53 -1.03
C THR A 132 23.68 13.93 -1.55
N MET A 133 24.31 14.75 -0.71
CA MET A 133 24.68 16.14 -1.02
C MET A 133 26.20 16.28 -1.09
N THR A 134 26.70 16.78 -2.21
CA THR A 134 28.13 17.06 -2.44
C THR A 134 28.44 18.54 -2.60
N GLY A 135 27.45 19.42 -2.47
CA GLY A 135 27.62 20.87 -2.55
C GLY A 135 27.01 21.61 -1.36
N ALA A 136 27.21 22.92 -1.33
CA ALA A 136 26.68 23.82 -0.33
C ALA A 136 25.17 24.02 -0.50
N SER A 137 24.48 24.11 0.63
CA SER A 137 23.06 24.47 0.70
C SER A 137 22.89 25.97 0.96
N THR A 138 21.90 26.56 0.31
CA THR A 138 21.45 27.92 0.54
C THR A 138 19.97 27.91 0.95
N SER A 139 19.38 29.07 1.22
CA SER A 139 17.93 29.22 1.41
C SER A 139 17.11 28.82 0.19
N PHE A 140 17.73 28.72 -0.99
CA PHE A 140 17.06 28.36 -2.25
C PHE A 140 17.34 26.91 -2.68
N THR A 141 18.09 26.14 -1.89
CA THR A 141 18.45 24.77 -2.28
C THR A 141 17.32 23.78 -1.96
N TYR A 142 16.74 23.17 -2.99
CA TYR A 142 15.83 22.03 -2.87
C TYR A 142 16.62 20.73 -2.94
N ARG A 143 16.23 19.73 -2.13
CA ARG A 143 16.91 18.43 -1.97
C ARG A 143 16.04 17.45 -1.20
N GLN A 144 14.97 16.98 -1.81
CA GLN A 144 14.04 16.06 -1.16
C GLN A 144 13.82 14.84 -2.02
N THR A 145 13.80 13.68 -1.38
CA THR A 145 13.36 12.41 -1.96
C THR A 145 12.34 11.79 -1.03
N ALA A 146 11.22 11.33 -1.57
CA ALA A 146 10.19 10.66 -0.79
C ALA A 146 9.50 9.56 -1.59
N GLY A 147 9.22 8.44 -0.92
CA GLY A 147 8.41 7.35 -1.45
C GLY A 147 7.11 7.24 -0.66
N PHE A 148 6.00 6.99 -1.35
CA PHE A 148 4.69 6.80 -0.73
C PHE A 148 3.97 5.64 -1.42
N ALA A 149 3.41 4.73 -0.62
CA ALA A 149 2.61 3.62 -1.11
C ALA A 149 1.33 3.54 -0.28
N ARG A 150 0.19 3.34 -0.94
CA ARG A 150 -1.14 3.26 -0.33
C ARG A 150 -1.94 2.14 -0.95
N PHE A 151 -2.74 1.46 -0.12
CA PHE A 151 -3.90 0.72 -0.60
C PHE A 151 -5.15 1.21 0.11
N GLN A 152 -6.26 1.21 -0.60
CA GLN A 152 -7.61 1.40 -0.10
C GLN A 152 -8.46 0.21 -0.57
N ASP A 153 -9.11 -0.47 0.36
CA ASP A 153 -9.94 -1.63 0.08
C ASP A 153 -11.25 -1.57 0.88
N THR A 154 -12.28 -2.24 0.40
CA THR A 154 -13.52 -2.43 1.15
C THR A 154 -13.56 -3.86 1.68
N LEU A 155 -13.62 -4.01 3.00
CA LEU A 155 -13.63 -5.31 3.66
C LEU A 155 -15.01 -5.59 4.27
N THR A 156 -15.41 -6.86 4.30
CA THR A 156 -16.58 -7.34 5.04
C THR A 156 -16.17 -8.53 5.88
N LEU A 157 -16.37 -8.42 7.20
CA LEU A 157 -16.03 -9.46 8.16
C LEU A 157 -17.27 -10.27 8.51
N THR A 158 -17.22 -11.60 8.35
CA THR A 158 -18.35 -12.49 8.65
C THR A 158 -17.92 -13.64 9.55
N ASN A 159 -18.80 -14.02 10.48
CA ASN A 159 -18.66 -15.19 11.34
C ASN A 159 -20.06 -15.82 11.53
N PRO A 160 -20.25 -17.14 11.38
CA PRO A 160 -21.57 -17.77 11.49
C PRO A 160 -22.26 -17.60 12.86
N GLY A 161 -21.49 -17.36 13.92
CA GLY A 161 -21.99 -17.12 15.28
C GLY A 161 -22.27 -15.65 15.60
N VAL A 162 -22.01 -14.72 14.68
CA VAL A 162 -22.23 -13.28 14.87
C VAL A 162 -23.27 -12.79 13.88
N ALA A 163 -24.40 -12.27 14.39
CA ALA A 163 -25.46 -11.72 13.54
C ALA A 163 -24.98 -10.50 12.75
N THR A 164 -25.39 -10.38 11.48
CA THR A 164 -25.14 -9.20 10.65
C THR A 164 -25.65 -7.93 11.34
N GLY A 165 -24.89 -6.84 11.24
CA GLY A 165 -25.17 -5.55 11.87
C GLY A 165 -24.69 -5.43 13.32
N THR A 166 -24.21 -6.52 13.94
CA THR A 166 -23.64 -6.51 15.29
C THR A 166 -22.48 -5.53 15.35
N ALA A 167 -22.48 -4.63 16.35
CA ALA A 167 -21.40 -3.68 16.55
C ALA A 167 -20.12 -4.40 17.00
N GLY A 168 -18.99 -4.00 16.42
CA GLY A 168 -17.69 -4.58 16.70
C GLY A 168 -16.56 -3.57 16.59
N SER A 169 -15.34 -4.07 16.79
CA SER A 169 -14.11 -3.32 16.50
C SER A 169 -13.12 -4.19 15.73
N VAL A 170 -12.22 -3.54 15.00
CA VAL A 170 -11.13 -4.19 14.26
C VAL A 170 -9.81 -3.44 14.48
N ASP A 171 -8.73 -4.20 14.57
CA ASP A 171 -7.35 -3.68 14.56
C ASP A 171 -6.52 -4.50 13.55
N PHE A 172 -5.49 -3.86 12.99
CA PHE A 172 -4.61 -4.41 11.96
C PHE A 172 -3.18 -4.46 12.47
N ALA A 173 -2.52 -5.60 12.27
CA ALA A 173 -1.11 -5.79 12.57
C ALA A 173 -0.30 -5.78 11.27
N PHE A 174 0.75 -4.97 11.22
CA PHE A 174 1.67 -4.90 10.09
C PHE A 174 3.09 -5.25 10.54
N LEU A 175 3.74 -6.18 9.83
CA LEU A 175 5.18 -6.38 9.96
C LEU A 175 5.90 -5.26 9.20
N ILE A 176 6.64 -4.45 9.96
CA ILE A 176 7.54 -3.42 9.43
C ILE A 176 8.96 -3.95 9.53
N ASP A 177 9.60 -4.11 8.39
CA ASP A 177 11.01 -4.49 8.24
C ASP A 177 11.73 -3.44 7.38
N GLY A 178 12.94 -3.05 7.78
CA GLY A 178 13.75 -2.11 7.01
C GLY A 178 14.80 -1.37 7.82
N MET A 179 15.32 -0.30 7.23
CA MET A 179 16.33 0.55 7.87
C MET A 179 16.16 2.03 7.50
N LEU A 180 16.58 2.89 8.43
CA LEU A 180 16.79 4.31 8.19
C LEU A 180 18.17 4.68 8.71
N LYS A 181 18.99 5.33 7.88
CA LYS A 181 20.36 5.70 8.20
C LYS A 181 20.69 7.11 7.73
N SER A 182 21.48 7.78 8.55
CA SER A 182 22.02 9.12 8.41
C SER A 182 23.52 9.02 8.61
N LEU A 183 24.31 9.52 7.65
CA LEU A 183 25.75 9.68 7.87
C LEU A 183 25.97 10.86 8.84
N PRO A 184 26.79 10.71 9.91
CA PRO A 184 27.11 11.80 10.80
C PRO A 184 27.65 13.01 10.02
N ASN A 185 27.05 14.19 10.24
CA ASN A 185 27.47 15.42 9.55
C ASN A 185 27.37 16.66 10.45
N ALA A 186 28.00 16.58 11.63
CA ALA A 186 28.09 17.71 12.54
C ALA A 186 28.82 18.89 11.87
N PRO A 187 28.39 20.15 12.08
CA PRO A 187 27.36 20.60 13.03
C PRO A 187 25.93 20.68 12.45
N TYR A 188 25.70 20.23 11.22
CA TYR A 188 24.43 20.46 10.53
C TYR A 188 23.35 19.45 10.92
N SER A 189 22.07 19.86 10.83
CA SER A 189 20.92 18.98 11.09
C SER A 189 20.30 18.42 9.82
N GLN A 190 20.20 17.09 9.73
CA GLN A 190 19.53 16.35 8.66
C GLN A 190 18.49 15.41 9.25
N GLN A 191 17.40 15.22 8.53
CA GLN A 191 16.25 14.45 8.98
C GLN A 191 15.81 13.46 7.90
N GLY A 192 15.59 12.23 8.32
CA GLY A 192 14.85 11.23 7.58
C GLY A 192 13.65 10.77 8.39
N ASP A 193 12.54 10.52 7.71
CA ASP A 193 11.28 10.09 8.32
C ASP A 193 10.74 8.84 7.61
N ILE A 194 10.06 7.98 8.38
CA ILE A 194 9.24 6.86 7.92
C ILE A 194 7.95 6.85 8.75
N GLY A 195 6.82 6.59 8.11
CA GLY A 195 5.54 6.51 8.80
C GLY A 195 4.59 5.51 8.16
N LEU A 196 3.91 4.71 8.98
CA LEU A 196 2.75 3.91 8.61
C LEU A 196 1.51 4.50 9.29
N GLY A 197 0.46 4.68 8.51
CA GLY A 197 -0.81 5.19 8.99
C GLY A 197 -1.95 4.37 8.42
N ILE A 198 -3.04 4.32 9.17
CA ILE A 198 -4.25 3.59 8.81
C ILE A 198 -5.50 4.40 9.13
N ARG A 199 -6.51 4.23 8.28
CA ARG A 199 -7.86 4.79 8.43
C ARG A 199 -8.88 3.70 8.14
N VAL A 200 -9.95 3.69 8.91
CA VAL A 200 -11.03 2.71 8.80
C VAL A 200 -12.36 3.43 8.99
N GLY A 201 -13.36 3.11 8.17
CA GLY A 201 -14.71 3.65 8.29
C GLY A 201 -15.41 3.81 6.94
N ASN A 202 -16.56 4.47 6.94
CA ASN A 202 -17.27 4.81 5.70
C ASN A 202 -16.87 6.22 5.25
N GLY A 203 -16.35 6.36 4.03
CA GLY A 203 -15.91 7.65 3.50
C GLY A 203 -14.43 7.94 3.77
N VAL A 204 -13.59 6.91 3.80
CA VAL A 204 -12.14 7.01 3.84
C VAL A 204 -11.69 7.81 2.61
N GLY A 205 -11.18 9.01 2.87
CA GLY A 205 -10.98 10.08 1.88
C GLY A 205 -11.56 11.43 2.32
N ASN A 206 -12.49 11.44 3.30
CA ASN A 206 -12.92 12.65 3.98
C ASN A 206 -11.84 13.11 4.98
N ALA A 207 -11.34 14.34 4.81
CA ALA A 207 -10.30 14.93 5.65
C ALA A 207 -10.68 15.04 7.14
N ALA A 208 -11.96 14.92 7.49
CA ALA A 208 -12.43 14.93 8.88
C ALA A 208 -11.96 13.71 9.70
N TYR A 209 -11.68 12.57 9.04
CA TYR A 209 -11.12 11.39 9.70
C TYR A 209 -9.59 11.42 9.58
N GLY A 210 -8.99 12.05 10.59
CA GLY A 210 -7.54 12.04 10.77
C GLY A 210 -7.02 10.61 10.92
N PRO A 211 -5.78 10.37 10.49
CA PRO A 211 -5.22 9.04 10.53
C PRO A 211 -4.82 8.57 11.91
N TRP A 212 -4.85 7.26 12.09
CA TRP A 212 -4.10 6.64 13.18
C TRP A 212 -2.70 6.31 12.68
N PHE A 213 -1.69 7.04 13.19
CA PHE A 213 -0.29 6.71 12.94
C PHE A 213 0.09 5.48 13.75
N SER A 214 0.11 4.33 13.08
CA SER A 214 0.49 3.05 13.67
C SER A 214 2.00 2.96 13.88
N PHE A 215 2.82 3.56 13.02
CA PHE A 215 4.28 3.59 13.17
C PHE A 215 4.85 4.91 12.69
N MET A 216 5.87 5.41 13.40
CA MET A 216 6.68 6.55 13.01
C MET A 216 8.13 6.30 13.43
N GLY A 217 9.07 6.60 12.54
CA GLY A 217 10.49 6.59 12.84
C GLY A 217 11.15 7.83 12.25
N THR A 218 11.95 8.50 13.05
CA THR A 218 12.70 9.69 12.64
C THR A 218 14.15 9.54 13.07
N VAL A 219 15.06 9.78 12.14
CA VAL A 219 16.49 9.90 12.41
C VAL A 219 16.89 11.35 12.21
N VAL A 220 17.49 11.94 13.24
CA VAL A 220 18.09 13.29 13.18
C VAL A 220 19.59 13.16 13.46
N ASN A 221 20.42 13.49 12.48
CA ASN A 221 21.90 13.49 12.60
C ASN A 221 22.49 12.17 13.11
N ASP A 222 23.35 12.27 14.11
CA ASP A 222 24.00 11.28 14.96
C ASP A 222 23.27 11.14 16.30
N GLY A 223 22.08 11.74 16.45
CA GLY A 223 21.26 11.56 17.63
C GLY A 223 20.69 10.15 17.73
N THR A 224 20.21 9.80 18.93
CA THR A 224 19.39 8.61 19.12
C THR A 224 18.11 8.77 18.28
N PRO A 225 17.78 7.81 17.41
CA PRO A 225 16.56 7.88 16.61
C PRO A 225 15.31 7.95 17.50
N TYR A 226 14.32 8.68 17.03
CA TYR A 226 12.98 8.62 17.58
C TYR A 226 12.20 7.51 16.90
N LEU A 227 11.64 6.59 17.70
CA LEU A 227 10.80 5.51 17.22
C LEU A 227 9.50 5.47 18.04
N ARG A 228 8.37 5.38 17.34
CA ARG A 228 7.05 5.21 17.95
C ARG A 228 6.25 4.17 17.18
N GLY A 229 5.63 3.25 17.91
CA GLY A 229 4.64 2.30 17.39
C GLY A 229 3.39 2.40 18.24
N GLY A 230 2.27 2.70 17.61
CA GLY A 230 0.92 2.66 18.18
C GLY A 230 0.76 3.23 19.60
N GLY A 231 -0.29 2.77 20.29
CA GLY A 231 -0.55 3.09 21.70
C GLY A 231 0.20 2.19 22.69
N THR A 232 0.84 1.12 22.23
CA THR A 232 1.42 0.06 23.08
C THR A 232 2.96 -0.01 23.06
N GLY A 233 3.63 0.93 22.40
CA GLY A 233 5.07 0.86 22.13
C GLY A 233 5.38 0.02 20.89
N LEU A 234 6.67 -0.09 20.54
CA LEU A 234 7.15 -0.94 19.43
C LEU A 234 7.53 -2.32 19.96
N PRO A 235 6.64 -3.33 19.93
CA PRO A 235 7.05 -4.71 20.18
C PRO A 235 7.92 -5.17 19.01
N GLY A 236 9.25 -5.22 19.19
CA GLY A 236 10.14 -5.65 18.11
C GLY A 236 11.63 -5.45 18.35
N GLY A 237 12.41 -5.79 17.31
CA GLY A 237 13.86 -5.94 17.30
C GLY A 237 14.59 -4.90 16.46
N PHE A 238 14.09 -3.67 16.41
CA PHE A 238 14.88 -2.57 15.83
C PHE A 238 16.11 -2.30 16.71
N VAL A 239 17.29 -2.43 16.11
CA VAL A 239 18.56 -2.04 16.73
C VAL A 239 18.76 -0.55 16.48
N LEU A 240 18.90 0.22 17.55
CA LEU A 240 19.15 1.65 17.52
C LEU A 240 20.64 1.94 17.59
N ALA A 241 21.10 2.88 16.77
CA ALA A 241 22.42 3.47 16.86
C ALA A 241 22.34 4.98 16.56
N PRO A 242 23.31 5.79 16.97
CA PRO A 242 23.47 7.16 16.52
C PRO A 242 23.23 7.30 15.01
N GLY A 243 22.20 8.07 14.63
CA GLY A 243 21.87 8.30 13.23
C GLY A 243 21.32 7.09 12.46
N SER A 244 20.92 6.00 13.11
CA SER A 244 20.33 4.88 12.38
C SER A 244 19.48 3.95 13.22
N PHE A 245 18.50 3.32 12.58
CA PHE A 245 17.87 2.14 13.10
C PHE A 245 17.64 1.11 11.99
N GLN A 246 17.67 -0.16 12.34
CA GLN A 246 17.44 -1.27 11.41
C GLN A 246 16.84 -2.47 12.12
N GLY A 247 16.02 -3.25 11.43
CA GLY A 247 15.42 -4.46 11.97
C GLY A 247 13.95 -4.59 11.57
N SER A 248 13.21 -5.35 12.36
CA SER A 248 11.78 -5.56 12.15
C SER A 248 10.97 -5.52 13.45
N ALA A 249 9.72 -5.11 13.33
CA ALA A 249 8.74 -5.10 14.40
C ALA A 249 7.34 -5.34 13.85
N GLU A 250 6.50 -5.99 14.66
CA GLU A 250 5.06 -6.04 14.38
C GLU A 250 4.40 -4.79 14.98
N VAL A 251 3.60 -4.11 14.18
CA VAL A 251 2.95 -2.86 14.54
C VAL A 251 1.44 -3.05 14.52
N LEU A 252 0.82 -2.99 15.70
CA LEU A 252 -0.62 -3.07 15.86
C LEU A 252 -1.26 -1.67 15.82
N SER A 253 -2.27 -1.48 14.98
CA SER A 253 -3.12 -0.29 15.00
C SER A 253 -4.06 -0.35 16.20
N THR A 254 -3.62 0.03 17.39
CA THR A 254 -4.40 -0.11 18.65
C THR A 254 -5.56 0.89 18.78
N ALA A 255 -6.24 1.22 17.69
CA ALA A 255 -7.26 2.26 17.62
C ALA A 255 -8.67 1.75 17.93
N ASN A 256 -8.89 0.43 17.90
CA ASN A 256 -10.19 -0.23 18.03
C ASN A 256 -11.22 0.34 17.04
N PHE A 257 -10.92 0.28 15.75
CA PHE A 257 -11.78 0.87 14.72
C PHE A 257 -13.18 0.25 14.73
N GLY A 258 -14.21 1.07 14.91
CA GLY A 258 -15.59 0.59 14.97
C GLY A 258 -16.07 0.05 13.62
N ILE A 259 -16.71 -1.13 13.64
CA ILE A 259 -17.30 -1.78 12.46
C ILE A 259 -18.68 -2.36 12.80
N ARG A 260 -19.40 -2.79 11.76
CA ARG A 260 -20.58 -3.65 11.88
C ARG A 260 -20.31 -4.97 11.17
N TRP A 261 -20.52 -6.07 11.88
CA TRP A 261 -20.28 -7.41 11.34
C TRP A 261 -21.21 -7.69 10.16
N GLY A 262 -20.68 -8.31 9.10
CA GLY A 262 -21.41 -8.59 7.87
C GLY A 262 -21.75 -7.36 7.02
N GLU A 263 -21.32 -6.16 7.40
CA GLU A 263 -21.43 -4.95 6.60
C GLU A 263 -20.05 -4.54 6.06
N PRO A 264 -19.99 -3.97 4.83
CA PRO A 264 -18.75 -3.48 4.28
C PRO A 264 -18.26 -2.22 5.00
N PHE A 265 -16.94 -2.09 5.15
CA PHE A 265 -16.27 -0.88 5.61
C PHE A 265 -14.97 -0.67 4.82
N GLU A 266 -14.54 0.57 4.68
CA GLU A 266 -13.31 0.90 3.95
C GLU A 266 -12.12 0.86 4.90
N VAL A 267 -10.99 0.37 4.39
CA VAL A 267 -9.69 0.37 5.06
C VAL A 267 -8.70 1.02 4.10
N GLU A 268 -7.96 2.00 4.60
CA GLU A 268 -6.81 2.57 3.90
C GLU A 268 -5.58 2.47 4.78
N ALA A 269 -4.51 1.91 4.24
CA ALA A 269 -3.19 1.97 4.84
C ALA A 269 -2.23 2.66 3.88
N ALA A 270 -1.32 3.47 4.44
CA ALA A 270 -0.27 4.09 3.67
C ALA A 270 1.07 4.10 4.43
N LEU A 271 2.13 3.89 3.66
CA LEU A 271 3.51 3.91 4.10
C LEU A 271 4.22 5.05 3.37
N LEU A 272 4.94 5.89 4.10
CA LEU A 272 5.67 7.05 3.59
C LEU A 272 7.09 7.02 4.12
N THR A 273 8.07 7.30 3.26
CA THR A 273 9.39 7.76 3.70
C THR A 273 9.74 9.09 3.03
N SER A 274 10.46 9.95 3.73
CA SER A 274 11.03 11.18 3.19
C SER A 274 12.43 11.37 3.76
N VAL A 275 13.40 11.70 2.90
CA VAL A 275 14.75 12.09 3.33
C VAL A 275 15.16 13.40 2.65
N SER A 276 15.79 14.27 3.44
CA SER A 276 16.24 15.60 3.00
C SER A 276 17.64 15.88 3.56
N PRO A 277 18.71 15.43 2.86
CA PRO A 277 20.08 15.64 3.31
C PRO A 277 20.40 17.14 3.33
N CYS A 278 20.90 17.69 4.43
CA CYS A 278 20.87 19.15 4.62
C CYS A 278 22.04 19.93 3.98
N CYS A 279 23.22 19.37 3.78
CA CYS A 279 24.43 20.14 3.44
C CYS A 279 25.55 19.28 2.84
N TYR A 280 26.68 19.90 2.53
CA TYR A 280 27.84 19.20 1.98
C TYR A 280 28.24 17.97 2.81
N GLY A 281 28.42 16.83 2.14
CA GLY A 281 28.85 15.58 2.76
C GLY A 281 27.73 14.79 3.44
N SER A 282 26.49 15.27 3.46
CA SER A 282 25.39 14.49 4.04
C SER A 282 24.88 13.41 3.11
N SER A 283 24.48 12.29 3.72
CA SER A 283 23.75 11.22 3.05
C SER A 283 22.71 10.62 3.98
N LEU A 284 21.52 10.39 3.45
CA LEU A 284 20.41 9.73 4.12
C LEU A 284 19.92 8.58 3.25
N THR A 285 19.49 7.50 3.89
CA THR A 285 18.94 6.32 3.22
C THR A 285 17.84 5.72 4.07
N SER A 286 16.68 5.51 3.47
CA SER A 286 15.54 4.80 4.03
C SER A 286 15.16 3.65 3.09
N GLU A 287 15.12 2.42 3.61
CA GLU A 287 14.85 1.21 2.84
C GLU A 287 13.82 0.35 3.55
N PHE A 288 12.58 0.39 3.06
CA PHE A 288 11.42 -0.34 3.56
C PHE A 288 10.64 -1.00 2.40
N MET A 289 11.32 -1.40 1.31
CA MET A 289 10.66 -1.94 0.09
C MET A 289 9.95 -3.28 0.29
N SER A 290 10.35 -4.06 1.30
CA SER A 290 9.73 -5.33 1.68
C SER A 290 8.76 -5.21 2.86
N SER A 291 8.46 -3.99 3.29
CA SER A 291 7.83 -3.70 4.58
C SER A 291 6.31 -3.72 4.57
N ALA A 292 5.71 -3.25 5.68
CA ALA A 292 4.29 -3.07 5.91
C ALA A 292 3.41 -4.19 5.35
N LEU A 293 3.79 -5.43 5.68
CA LEU A 293 3.02 -6.62 5.37
C LEU A 293 1.90 -6.77 6.40
N LEU A 294 0.66 -6.83 5.97
CA LEU A 294 -0.48 -7.11 6.85
C LEU A 294 -0.38 -8.55 7.38
N THR A 295 -0.01 -8.72 8.65
CA THR A 295 0.20 -10.02 9.32
C THR A 295 -0.91 -10.42 10.26
N GLY A 296 -1.86 -9.52 10.54
CA GLY A 296 -2.96 -9.84 11.43
C GLY A 296 -4.14 -8.90 11.26
N ILE A 297 -5.33 -9.47 11.42
CA ILE A 297 -6.59 -8.74 11.60
C ILE A 297 -7.19 -9.29 12.89
N SER A 298 -7.35 -8.44 13.90
CA SER A 298 -8.04 -8.83 15.13
C SER A 298 -9.40 -8.15 15.16
N ALA A 299 -10.44 -8.92 15.47
CA ALA A 299 -11.81 -8.43 15.44
C ALA A 299 -12.54 -8.78 16.75
N ARG A 300 -13.46 -7.91 17.15
CA ARG A 300 -14.32 -8.11 18.33
C ARG A 300 -15.78 -7.93 17.97
N ALA A 301 -16.67 -8.68 18.61
CA ALA A 301 -18.11 -8.50 18.56
C ALA A 301 -18.62 -8.30 19.99
N GLY A 302 -19.25 -7.16 20.28
CA GLY A 302 -19.71 -6.84 21.65
C GLY A 302 -18.61 -6.89 22.71
N GLY A 303 -17.36 -6.58 22.34
CA GLY A 303 -16.19 -6.62 23.24
C GLY A 303 -15.45 -7.96 23.29
N THR A 304 -16.07 -9.06 22.85
CA THR A 304 -15.47 -10.40 22.82
C THR A 304 -14.65 -10.59 21.56
N ALA A 305 -13.43 -11.13 21.69
CA ALA A 305 -12.57 -11.44 20.54
C ALA A 305 -13.16 -12.57 19.70
N ILE A 306 -13.16 -12.39 18.38
CA ILE A 306 -13.59 -13.38 17.40
C ILE A 306 -12.35 -13.80 16.60
N THR A 307 -11.97 -15.07 16.70
CA THR A 307 -10.74 -15.59 16.09
C THR A 307 -11.00 -16.36 14.79
N ASP A 308 -12.24 -16.76 14.53
CA ASP A 308 -12.66 -17.62 13.42
C ASP A 308 -13.60 -16.89 12.46
N PHE A 309 -13.10 -15.87 11.77
CA PHE A 309 -13.90 -15.12 10.79
C PHE A 309 -13.33 -15.23 9.38
N SER A 310 -14.18 -14.95 8.39
CA SER A 310 -13.77 -14.76 7.00
C SER A 310 -13.79 -13.28 6.65
N VAL A 311 -12.89 -12.90 5.73
CA VAL A 311 -12.80 -11.54 5.20
C VAL A 311 -13.11 -11.59 3.71
N LEU A 312 -14.18 -10.92 3.31
CA LEU A 312 -14.44 -10.61 1.91
C LEU A 312 -13.82 -9.25 1.59
N SER A 313 -13.12 -9.16 0.46
CA SER A 313 -12.45 -7.95 -0.01
C SER A 313 -12.98 -7.54 -1.38
N ALA A 314 -13.18 -6.25 -1.60
CA ALA A 314 -13.58 -5.70 -2.89
C ALA A 314 -12.46 -5.76 -3.93
N SER A 315 -11.19 -5.71 -3.52
CA SER A 315 -10.05 -5.95 -4.43
C SER A 315 -9.92 -7.40 -4.90
N GLY A 316 -10.65 -8.33 -4.26
CA GLY A 316 -10.50 -9.77 -4.47
C GLY A 316 -9.27 -10.36 -3.77
N THR A 317 -8.52 -9.55 -3.03
CA THR A 317 -7.37 -10.02 -2.24
C THR A 317 -7.85 -10.93 -1.11
N ALA A 318 -7.18 -12.06 -0.94
CA ALA A 318 -7.52 -13.02 0.10
C ALA A 318 -6.91 -12.57 1.44
N TYR A 319 -7.78 -12.26 2.41
CA TYR A 319 -7.38 -11.98 3.79
C TYR A 319 -8.01 -12.97 4.77
N GLY A 320 -7.40 -13.09 5.95
CA GLY A 320 -7.95 -13.84 7.08
C GLY A 320 -7.52 -13.23 8.41
N PRO A 321 -7.80 -13.89 9.54
CA PRO A 321 -7.36 -13.44 10.86
C PRO A 321 -5.84 -13.25 10.95
N GLY A 322 -5.06 -14.04 10.21
CA GLY A 322 -3.60 -13.91 10.07
C GLY A 322 -3.14 -12.88 9.02
N GLY A 323 -3.98 -11.92 8.65
CA GLY A 323 -3.64 -10.89 7.66
C GLY A 323 -3.74 -11.38 6.22
N LEU A 324 -2.72 -11.08 5.41
CA LEU A 324 -2.67 -11.47 4.00
C LEU A 324 -2.49 -12.99 3.87
N LEU A 325 -3.43 -13.65 3.21
CA LEU A 325 -3.31 -15.08 2.93
C LEU A 325 -2.30 -15.30 1.78
N PRO A 326 -1.54 -16.41 1.79
CA PRO A 326 -0.68 -16.76 0.66
C PRO A 326 -1.51 -16.77 -0.63
N VAL A 327 -1.13 -15.95 -1.60
CA VAL A 327 -1.78 -15.96 -2.93
C VAL A 327 -1.53 -17.34 -3.53
N PRO A 328 -2.58 -18.13 -3.85
CA PRO A 328 -2.39 -19.37 -4.57
C PRO A 328 -1.76 -19.01 -5.91
N GLU A 329 -0.50 -19.42 -6.13
CA GLU A 329 0.20 -19.07 -7.36
C GLU A 329 -0.63 -19.56 -8.56
N PRO A 330 -1.20 -18.66 -9.40
CA PRO A 330 -2.12 -19.07 -10.46
C PRO A 330 -1.40 -19.92 -11.51
N ALA A 331 -0.08 -19.74 -11.63
CA ALA A 331 0.77 -20.55 -12.48
C ALA A 331 0.83 -22.01 -12.00
N SER A 332 0.77 -22.30 -10.71
CA SER A 332 0.95 -23.66 -10.21
C SER A 332 -0.18 -24.59 -10.65
N VAL A 333 -1.42 -24.11 -10.60
CA VAL A 333 -2.59 -24.89 -11.06
C VAL A 333 -2.62 -25.01 -12.58
N VAL A 334 -2.31 -23.94 -13.31
CA VAL A 334 -2.28 -23.95 -14.78
C VAL A 334 -1.11 -24.79 -15.31
N LEU A 335 0.07 -24.72 -14.70
CA LEU A 335 1.24 -25.54 -15.03
C LEU A 335 0.98 -27.00 -14.68
N TRP A 336 0.33 -27.29 -13.54
CA TRP A 336 -0.11 -28.65 -13.22
C TRP A 336 -1.11 -29.19 -14.24
N ALA A 337 -2.17 -28.43 -14.54
CA ALA A 337 -3.17 -28.82 -15.52
C ALA A 337 -2.56 -28.99 -16.91
N GLY A 338 -1.71 -28.06 -17.33
CA GLY A 338 -0.96 -28.11 -18.59
C GLY A 338 -0.02 -29.31 -18.65
N GLY A 339 0.71 -29.61 -17.57
CA GLY A 339 1.57 -30.78 -17.46
C GLY A 339 0.80 -32.10 -17.54
N LEU A 340 -0.35 -32.19 -16.88
CA LEU A 340 -1.24 -33.36 -16.96
C LEU A 340 -1.82 -33.54 -18.37
N LEU A 341 -2.22 -32.45 -19.03
CA LEU A 341 -2.67 -32.48 -20.42
C LEU A 341 -1.55 -32.92 -21.38
N ALA A 342 -0.33 -32.42 -21.19
CA ALA A 342 0.83 -32.82 -21.99
C ALA A 342 1.18 -34.30 -21.81
N LEU A 343 1.12 -34.83 -20.58
CA LEU A 343 1.30 -36.26 -20.30
C LEU A 343 0.20 -37.13 -20.95
N ALA A 344 -1.05 -36.68 -20.91
CA ALA A 344 -2.16 -37.37 -21.57
C ALA A 344 -2.00 -37.39 -23.09
N ALA A 345 -1.58 -36.27 -23.70
CA ALA A 345 -1.29 -36.17 -25.12
C ALA A 345 -0.14 -37.11 -25.53
N ARG A 346 0.95 -37.15 -24.74
CA ARG A 346 2.09 -38.04 -25.00
C ARG A 346 1.68 -39.52 -24.99
N ARG A 347 0.84 -39.95 -24.03
CA ARG A 347 0.33 -41.33 -23.98
C ARG A 347 -0.49 -41.71 -25.23
N ARG A 348 -1.27 -40.76 -25.78
CA ARG A 348 -2.03 -41.01 -27.02
C ARG A 348 -1.11 -41.16 -28.24
N ILE A 349 -0.07 -40.31 -28.35
CA ILE A 349 0.90 -40.39 -29.45
C ILE A 349 1.70 -41.70 -29.39
N SER A 350 2.17 -42.11 -28.20
CA SER A 350 2.90 -43.38 -28.05
C SER A 350 2.05 -44.61 -28.39
N ARG A 351 0.74 -44.59 -28.11
CA ARG A 351 -0.17 -45.67 -28.53
C ARG A 351 -0.38 -45.70 -30.04
N ALA A 352 -0.52 -44.55 -30.69
CA ALA A 352 -0.65 -44.48 -32.15
C ALA A 352 0.61 -45.01 -32.86
N ALA A 353 1.80 -44.71 -32.34
CA ALA A 353 3.05 -45.21 -32.90
C ALA A 353 3.23 -46.74 -32.76
N GLY A 354 2.76 -47.33 -31.65
CA GLY A 354 2.86 -48.77 -31.40
C GLY A 354 1.97 -49.65 -32.28
N VAL A 355 0.84 -49.13 -32.77
CA VAL A 355 -0.08 -49.89 -33.65
C VAL A 355 0.48 -50.05 -35.07
N SER A 356 1.39 -49.17 -35.50
CA SER A 356 1.96 -49.21 -36.85
C SER A 356 2.98 -50.35 -37.08
N SER A 357 3.49 -51.01 -36.03
CA SER A 357 4.47 -52.11 -36.20
C SER A 357 3.86 -53.51 -36.23
N ALA A 358 2.58 -53.67 -35.91
CA ALA A 358 1.91 -54.98 -35.85
C ALA A 358 1.26 -55.43 -37.18
N SER A 359 1.26 -54.60 -38.22
CA SER A 359 0.60 -54.88 -39.52
C SER A 359 1.55 -55.38 -40.62
N LYS A 360 2.76 -55.85 -40.29
CA LYS A 360 3.76 -56.34 -41.26
C LYS A 360 4.20 -57.79 -41.05
N ALA A 361 3.40 -58.61 -40.37
CA ALA A 361 3.60 -60.06 -40.31
C ALA A 361 2.37 -60.77 -40.89
#